data_AF-A0A831X6S4-F1
#
_entry.id   AF-A0A831X6S4-F1
#
_cell.length_a   1.000
_cell.length_b   1.000
_cell.length_c   1.000
_cell.angle_alpha   90.00
_cell.angle_beta   90.00
_cell.angle_gamma   90.00
#
_symmetry.space_group_name_H-M   'P 1'
#
loop_
_entity.id
_entity.type
_entity.pdbx_description
1 polymer ?
#
loop_
_entity_poly.entity_id
_entity_poly.type
_entity_poly.pdbx_seq_one_letter_code
_entity_poly.pdbx_strand_id
1 'polypeptide(L)'
;MGERRIILDAPQPSRRLAPRRRVRRFRRAILLACGIALLSAGYGVYRWWVSPERVLAQFVAALRHRDGRAIVATVDAEELRHLHLESSEIVPLLDAATGQVGGLFVADLRHEQLNEEQSRYNRSVSVGLCDRAGRPIRGFGGKPARAWAYAYRTPRGWKVGLTNFIYSVTYERRRAGDRVRYAELCDRFGMPPETFLPQEGAWRPIRRRDRH
;
A
#
# COMPACT_ATOMS: atom_id res chain seq x y z
N MET A 1 0.26 -103.75 2.52
CA MET A 1 -0.49 -102.62 3.12
C MET A 1 0.50 -101.50 3.35
N GLY A 2 0.44 -100.44 2.53
CA GLY A 2 1.46 -99.40 2.46
C GLY A 2 1.02 -98.13 3.18
N GLU A 3 1.81 -97.68 4.16
CA GLU A 3 1.68 -96.37 4.78
C GLU A 3 2.15 -95.27 3.81
N ARG A 4 1.21 -94.50 3.27
CA ARG A 4 1.51 -93.22 2.61
C ARG A 4 1.51 -92.10 3.64
N ARG A 5 2.70 -91.66 4.07
CA ARG A 5 2.87 -90.40 4.79
C ARG A 5 2.68 -89.24 3.81
N ILE A 6 1.61 -88.47 4.01
CA ILE A 6 1.34 -87.24 3.29
C ILE A 6 2.30 -86.18 3.84
N ILE A 7 3.32 -85.83 3.06
CA ILE A 7 4.16 -84.66 3.35
C ILE A 7 3.31 -83.45 3.00
N LEU A 8 2.89 -82.71 4.03
CA LEU A 8 2.24 -81.40 3.87
C LEU A 8 3.23 -80.47 3.16
N ASP A 9 2.88 -80.07 1.94
CA ASP A 9 3.49 -78.95 1.25
C ASP A 9 3.38 -77.70 2.14
N ALA A 10 4.51 -77.26 2.68
CA ALA A 10 4.59 -75.99 3.37
C ALA A 10 4.25 -74.86 2.38
N PRO A 11 3.36 -73.91 2.73
CA PRO A 11 3.11 -72.78 1.87
C PRO A 11 4.38 -71.94 1.78
N GLN A 12 4.88 -71.72 0.56
CA GLN A 12 5.99 -70.79 0.34
C GLN A 12 5.62 -69.42 0.93
N PRO A 13 6.47 -68.83 1.80
CA PRO A 13 6.27 -67.44 2.20
C PRO A 13 6.54 -66.57 0.98
N SER A 14 5.46 -66.04 0.40
CA SER A 14 5.55 -65.03 -0.64
C SER A 14 6.35 -63.84 -0.11
N ARG A 15 7.58 -63.70 -0.61
CA ARG A 15 8.49 -62.57 -0.36
C ARG A 15 7.81 -61.26 -0.78
N ARG A 16 7.05 -60.63 0.13
CA ARG A 16 6.57 -59.25 -0.02
C ARG A 16 7.69 -58.25 0.24
N LEU A 17 8.63 -58.13 -0.69
CA LEU A 17 9.42 -56.91 -0.88
C LEU A 17 8.62 -56.05 -1.89
N ALA A 18 8.16 -54.82 -1.66
CA ALA A 18 8.60 -53.79 -0.73
C ALA A 18 7.50 -52.72 -0.54
N PRO A 19 6.94 -52.52 0.67
CA PRO A 19 6.15 -51.33 0.97
C PRO A 19 7.03 -50.13 1.37
N ARG A 20 8.28 -50.38 1.83
CA ARG A 20 9.18 -49.34 2.36
C ARG A 20 9.65 -48.32 1.31
N ARG A 21 9.77 -48.69 0.02
CA ARG A 21 10.20 -47.76 -1.04
C ARG A 21 9.09 -46.75 -1.41
N ARG A 22 7.81 -47.15 -1.44
CA ARG A 22 6.69 -46.25 -1.75
C ARG A 22 6.46 -45.24 -0.63
N VAL A 23 6.48 -45.67 0.63
CA VAL A 23 6.31 -44.77 1.80
C VAL A 23 7.43 -43.73 1.87
N ARG A 24 8.69 -44.11 1.60
CA ARG A 24 9.81 -43.14 1.54
C ARG A 24 9.68 -42.15 0.39
N ARG A 25 9.21 -42.58 -0.79
CA ARG A 25 8.95 -41.69 -1.93
C ARG A 25 7.79 -40.73 -1.66
N PHE A 26 6.72 -41.21 -1.04
CA PHE A 26 5.57 -40.38 -0.67
C PHE A 26 5.93 -39.33 0.39
N ARG A 27 6.68 -39.72 1.44
CA ARG A 27 7.19 -38.78 2.43
C ARG A 27 8.13 -37.73 1.83
N ARG A 28 9.00 -38.13 0.88
CA ARG A 28 9.83 -37.18 0.12
C ARG A 28 8.99 -36.24 -0.75
N ALA A 29 7.96 -36.74 -1.41
CA ALA A 29 7.04 -35.92 -2.21
C ALA A 29 6.26 -34.92 -1.34
N ILE A 30 5.77 -35.34 -0.16
CA ILE A 30 5.13 -34.44 0.81
C ILE A 30 6.10 -33.37 1.29
N LEU A 31 7.31 -33.75 1.71
CA LEU A 31 8.33 -32.79 2.16
C LEU A 31 8.70 -31.79 1.05
N LEU A 32 8.79 -32.26 -0.20
CA LEU A 32 9.03 -31.40 -1.36
C LEU A 32 7.85 -30.44 -1.60
N ALA A 33 6.62 -30.94 -1.54
CA ALA A 33 5.41 -30.14 -1.68
C ALA A 33 5.28 -29.10 -0.55
N CYS A 34 5.58 -29.46 0.70
CA CYS A 34 5.63 -28.54 1.83
C CYS A 34 6.73 -27.49 1.65
N GLY A 35 7.92 -27.88 1.17
CA GLY A 35 9.00 -26.95 0.86
C GLY A 35 8.61 -25.93 -0.21
N ILE A 36 7.99 -26.38 -1.30
CA ILE A 36 7.47 -25.50 -2.36
C ILE A 36 6.35 -24.59 -1.83
N ALA A 37 5.45 -25.11 -1.00
CA ALA A 37 4.37 -24.34 -0.40
C ALA A 37 4.92 -23.24 0.53
N LEU A 38 5.91 -23.54 1.37
CA LEU A 38 6.58 -22.57 2.24
C LEU A 38 7.29 -21.48 1.42
N LEU A 39 8.01 -21.86 0.37
CA LEU A 39 8.68 -20.90 -0.52
C LEU A 39 7.65 -20.01 -1.25
N SER A 40 6.56 -20.59 -1.73
CA SER A 40 5.48 -19.85 -2.39
C SER A 40 4.78 -18.89 -1.44
N ALA A 41 4.50 -19.33 -0.21
CA ALA A 41 3.91 -18.49 0.83
C ALA A 41 4.86 -17.34 1.22
N GLY A 42 6.15 -17.65 1.44
CA GLY A 42 7.18 -16.65 1.72
C GLY A 42 7.32 -15.63 0.59
N TYR A 43 7.30 -16.09 -0.66
CA TYR A 43 7.32 -15.22 -1.84
C TYR A 43 6.05 -14.36 -1.95
N GLY A 44 4.88 -14.91 -1.64
CA GLY A 44 3.63 -14.16 -1.58
C GLY A 44 3.68 -13.04 -0.54
N VAL A 45 4.16 -13.36 0.67
CA VAL A 45 4.36 -12.38 1.75
C VAL A 45 5.37 -11.31 1.33
N TYR A 46 6.49 -11.70 0.71
CA TYR A 46 7.48 -10.75 0.22
C TYR A 46 6.90 -9.83 -0.87
N ARG A 47 6.14 -10.37 -1.84
CA ARG A 47 5.49 -9.56 -2.88
C ARG A 47 4.50 -8.57 -2.30
N TRP A 48 3.75 -8.97 -1.28
CA TRP A 48 2.88 -8.05 -0.55
C TRP A 48 3.68 -7.03 0.27
N TRP A 49 4.77 -7.45 0.90
CA TRP A 49 5.65 -6.58 1.68
C TRP A 49 6.21 -5.42 0.85
N VAL A 50 6.53 -5.69 -0.42
CA VAL A 50 7.08 -4.71 -1.36
C VAL A 50 5.98 -4.15 -2.29
N SER A 51 4.71 -4.29 -1.94
CA SER A 51 3.60 -3.85 -2.78
C SER A 51 3.22 -2.37 -2.52
N PRO A 52 2.71 -1.67 -3.55
CA PRO A 52 2.20 -0.31 -3.39
C PRO A 52 1.02 -0.23 -2.43
N GLU A 53 0.15 -1.24 -2.42
CA GLU A 53 -1.04 -1.28 -1.56
C GLU A 53 -0.65 -1.25 -0.08
N ARG A 54 0.45 -1.92 0.29
CA ARG A 54 0.97 -1.87 1.65
C ARG A 54 1.50 -0.48 2.01
N VAL A 55 2.25 0.17 1.11
CA VAL A 55 2.76 1.53 1.36
C VAL A 55 1.60 2.53 1.52
N LEU A 56 0.55 2.41 0.70
CA LEU A 56 -0.67 3.21 0.86
C LEU A 56 -1.37 2.90 2.20
N ALA A 57 -1.47 1.64 2.59
CA ALA A 57 -2.05 1.26 3.88
C ALA A 57 -1.25 1.83 5.07
N GLN A 58 0.09 1.81 5.00
CA GLN A 58 0.97 2.42 5.99
C GLN A 58 0.77 3.94 6.07
N PHE A 59 0.72 4.61 4.92
CA PHE A 59 0.47 6.06 4.84
C PHE A 59 -0.89 6.42 5.45
N VAL A 60 -1.95 5.69 5.09
CA VAL A 60 -3.30 5.90 5.62
C VAL A 60 -3.35 5.65 7.13
N ALA A 61 -2.69 4.60 7.62
CA ALA A 61 -2.57 4.35 9.06
C ALA A 61 -1.83 5.50 9.76
N ALA A 62 -0.73 5.99 9.18
CA ALA A 62 0.03 7.11 9.72
C ALA A 62 -0.80 8.40 9.76
N LEU A 63 -1.62 8.67 8.73
CA LEU A 63 -2.59 9.77 8.74
C LEU A 63 -3.62 9.64 9.88
N ARG A 64 -4.19 8.44 10.07
CA ARG A 64 -5.18 8.17 11.14
C ARG A 64 -4.59 8.37 12.54
N HIS A 65 -3.34 7.98 12.74
CA HIS A 65 -2.63 8.15 14.01
C HIS A 65 -1.97 9.52 14.15
N ARG A 66 -2.02 10.36 13.09
CA ARG A 66 -1.35 11.67 13.03
C ARG A 66 0.13 11.58 13.38
N ASP A 67 0.79 10.55 12.88
CA ASP A 67 2.21 10.31 13.10
C ASP A 67 3.02 10.87 11.93
N GLY A 68 3.53 12.09 12.09
CA GLY A 68 4.34 12.77 11.09
C GLY A 68 5.59 11.99 10.67
N ARG A 69 6.21 11.23 11.60
CA ARG A 69 7.39 10.40 11.29
C ARG A 69 7.01 9.21 10.43
N ALA A 70 5.91 8.53 10.76
CA ALA A 70 5.41 7.42 9.95
C ALA A 70 4.92 7.88 8.57
N ILE A 71 4.34 9.08 8.46
CA ILE A 71 4.01 9.70 7.17
C ILE A 71 5.28 9.88 6.34
N VAL A 72 6.29 10.59 6.90
CA VAL A 72 7.59 10.82 6.25
C VAL A 72 8.25 9.53 5.77
N ALA A 73 8.17 8.43 6.52
CA ALA A 73 8.76 7.15 6.14
C ALA A 73 8.18 6.56 4.84
N THR A 74 6.93 6.88 4.51
CA THR A 74 6.25 6.40 3.29
C THR A 74 6.47 7.32 2.07
N VAL A 75 6.94 8.54 2.29
CA VAL A 75 7.20 9.53 1.24
C VAL A 75 8.62 9.35 0.70
N ASP A 76 8.88 9.80 -0.53
CA ASP A 76 10.24 9.82 -1.06
C ASP A 76 11.06 10.89 -0.34
N ALA A 77 12.29 10.54 0.03
CA ALA A 77 13.20 11.47 0.70
C ALA A 77 13.58 12.64 -0.21
N GLU A 78 13.56 12.45 -1.53
CA GLU A 78 13.80 13.53 -2.49
C GLU A 78 12.66 14.55 -2.51
N GLU A 79 11.41 14.08 -2.47
CA GLU A 79 10.24 14.95 -2.33
C GLU A 79 10.31 15.74 -1.02
N LEU A 80 10.60 15.08 0.10
CA LEU A 80 10.71 15.78 1.40
C LEU A 80 11.82 16.83 1.42
N ARG A 81 12.99 16.50 0.85
CA ARG A 81 14.09 17.46 0.69
C ARG A 81 13.72 18.64 -0.19
N HIS A 82 12.95 18.42 -1.26
CA HIS A 82 12.48 19.49 -2.14
C HIS A 82 11.44 20.38 -1.45
N LEU A 83 10.59 19.79 -0.61
CA LEU A 83 9.56 20.54 0.11
C LEU A 83 10.08 21.33 1.31
N HIS A 84 11.33 21.08 1.73
CA HIS A 84 11.93 21.69 2.92
C HIS A 84 11.12 21.41 4.20
N LEU A 85 10.42 20.26 4.25
CA LEU A 85 9.54 19.93 5.36
C LEU A 85 10.21 19.00 6.37
N GLU A 86 10.14 19.39 7.63
CA GLU A 86 10.47 18.53 8.76
C GLU A 86 9.30 17.64 9.16
N SER A 87 9.60 16.49 9.78
CA SER A 87 8.55 15.54 10.24
C SER A 87 7.55 16.17 11.22
N SER A 88 7.98 17.17 11.99
CA SER A 88 7.14 17.94 12.92
C SER A 88 6.15 18.88 12.22
N GLU A 89 6.40 19.25 10.96
CA GLU A 89 5.59 20.20 10.21
C GLU A 89 4.48 19.53 9.40
N ILE A 90 4.60 18.23 9.14
CA ILE A 90 3.62 17.44 8.38
C ILE A 90 2.22 17.54 8.97
N VAL A 91 2.08 17.32 10.28
CA VAL A 91 0.77 17.33 10.94
C VAL A 91 0.15 18.74 10.97
N PRO A 92 0.89 19.80 11.37
CA PRO A 92 0.42 21.17 11.23
C PRO A 92 0.03 21.56 9.80
N LEU A 93 0.79 21.12 8.79
CA LEU A 93 0.50 21.36 7.37
C LEU A 93 -0.81 20.69 6.96
N LEU A 94 -1.04 19.44 7.37
CA LEU A 94 -2.29 18.74 7.10
C LEU A 94 -3.49 19.40 7.79
N ASP A 95 -3.34 19.89 9.02
CA ASP A 95 -4.39 20.65 9.72
C ASP A 95 -4.70 21.98 9.02
N ALA A 96 -3.66 22.67 8.54
CA ALA A 96 -3.84 23.89 7.78
C ALA A 96 -4.51 23.60 6.42
N ALA A 97 -4.16 22.48 5.78
CA ALA A 97 -4.75 22.04 4.52
C ALA A 97 -6.24 21.68 4.64
N THR A 98 -6.65 21.06 5.75
CA THR A 98 -8.07 20.80 6.03
C THR A 98 -8.81 22.04 6.54
N GLY A 99 -8.08 23.05 7.00
CA GLY A 99 -8.63 24.25 7.65
C GLY A 99 -9.07 23.99 9.10
N GLN A 100 -8.67 22.87 9.70
CA GLN A 100 -9.11 22.45 11.04
C GLN A 100 -7.98 21.75 11.82
N VAL A 101 -7.67 22.27 13.01
CA VAL A 101 -6.72 21.64 13.94
C VAL A 101 -7.28 20.31 14.44
N GLY A 102 -6.48 19.23 14.34
CA GLY A 102 -6.97 17.89 14.68
C GLY A 102 -7.87 17.28 13.61
N GLY A 103 -8.14 18.00 12.51
CA GLY A 103 -9.27 17.77 11.62
C GLY A 103 -9.02 16.87 10.43
N LEU A 104 -7.98 16.04 10.45
CA LEU A 104 -7.79 15.01 9.42
C LEU A 104 -7.84 13.63 10.05
N PHE A 105 -9.01 13.02 9.99
CA PHE A 105 -9.19 11.59 10.14
C PHE A 105 -9.56 10.99 8.80
N VAL A 106 -8.89 9.89 8.44
CA VAL A 106 -9.16 9.16 7.20
C VAL A 106 -10.24 8.12 7.43
N ALA A 107 -11.42 8.40 6.88
CA ALA A 107 -12.53 7.44 6.78
C ALA A 107 -12.60 6.85 5.36
N ASP A 108 -13.22 5.69 5.21
CA ASP A 108 -13.59 5.08 3.91
C ASP A 108 -12.46 5.05 2.84
N LEU A 109 -11.62 4.02 2.92
CA LEU A 109 -10.58 3.76 1.92
C LEU A 109 -11.21 3.13 0.67
N ARG A 110 -11.05 3.77 -0.49
CA ARG A 110 -11.45 3.19 -1.77
C ARG A 110 -10.24 3.04 -2.68
N HIS A 111 -10.09 1.84 -3.23
CA HIS A 111 -9.15 1.59 -4.31
C HIS A 111 -9.73 2.13 -5.61
N GLU A 112 -8.93 2.90 -6.32
CA GLU A 112 -9.37 3.58 -7.52
C GLU A 112 -8.71 2.91 -8.73
N GLN A 113 -9.49 2.67 -9.78
CA GLN A 113 -8.96 2.12 -11.02
C GLN A 113 -8.34 3.25 -11.83
N LEU A 114 -7.03 3.20 -11.98
CA LEU A 114 -6.30 4.04 -12.91
C LEU A 114 -6.37 3.42 -14.31
N ASN A 115 -6.14 4.22 -15.36
CA ASN A 115 -6.02 3.68 -16.71
C ASN A 115 -4.85 2.67 -16.81
N GLU A 116 -4.78 1.92 -17.91
CA GLU A 116 -3.79 0.84 -18.05
C GLU A 116 -2.35 1.34 -17.91
N GLU A 117 -2.04 2.48 -18.51
CA GLU A 117 -0.72 3.10 -18.47
C GLU A 117 -0.30 3.48 -17.05
N GLN A 118 -1.14 4.23 -16.33
CA GLN A 118 -0.85 4.62 -14.95
C GLN A 118 -0.85 3.42 -14.01
N SER A 119 -1.70 2.41 -14.25
CA SER A 119 -1.71 1.16 -13.48
C SER A 119 -0.43 0.34 -13.64
N ARG A 120 0.46 0.65 -14.59
CA ARG A 120 1.79 0.01 -14.63
C ARG A 120 2.73 0.56 -13.57
N TYR A 121 2.56 1.82 -13.19
CA TYR A 121 3.53 2.56 -12.38
C TYR A 121 2.99 3.11 -11.08
N ASN A 122 1.67 3.15 -10.93
CA ASN A 122 0.98 3.83 -9.85
C ASN A 122 -0.14 2.98 -9.28
N ARG A 123 -0.43 3.20 -8.00
CA ARG A 123 -1.71 2.83 -7.37
C ARG A 123 -2.26 4.06 -6.68
N SER A 124 -3.57 4.17 -6.64
CA SER A 124 -4.23 5.24 -5.91
C SER A 124 -5.30 4.70 -4.98
N VAL A 125 -5.49 5.45 -3.91
CA VAL A 125 -6.64 5.32 -3.02
C VAL A 125 -7.25 6.69 -2.81
N SER A 126 -8.58 6.74 -2.71
CA SER A 126 -9.28 7.91 -2.21
C SER A 126 -9.63 7.71 -0.74
N VAL A 127 -9.41 8.74 0.06
CA VAL A 127 -9.65 8.77 1.50
C VAL A 127 -10.66 9.86 1.82
N GLY A 128 -11.72 9.49 2.55
CA GLY A 128 -12.67 10.45 3.10
C GLY A 128 -12.02 11.28 4.21
N LEU A 129 -12.27 12.59 4.17
CA LEU A 129 -11.74 13.52 5.17
C LEU A 129 -12.79 13.75 6.25
N CYS A 130 -12.40 13.54 7.51
CA CYS A 130 -13.24 13.78 8.68
C CYS A 130 -12.55 14.71 9.67
N ASP A 131 -13.35 15.49 10.40
CA ASP A 131 -12.88 16.28 11.53
C ASP A 131 -12.44 15.40 12.71
N ARG A 132 -11.97 16.03 13.79
CA ARG A 132 -11.51 15.32 15.00
C ARG A 132 -12.58 14.45 15.66
N ALA A 133 -13.85 14.80 15.50
CA ALA A 133 -14.97 14.03 16.04
C ALA A 133 -15.40 12.89 15.09
N GLY A 134 -14.68 12.67 13.99
CA GLY A 134 -15.01 11.67 12.97
C GLY A 134 -16.13 12.11 12.02
N ARG A 135 -16.57 13.37 12.08
CA ARG A 135 -17.63 13.87 11.20
C ARG A 135 -17.04 14.20 9.83
N PRO A 136 -17.67 13.76 8.73
CA PRO A 136 -17.17 14.07 7.39
C PRO A 136 -17.06 15.58 7.16
N ILE A 137 -15.90 16.02 6.66
CA ILE A 137 -15.71 17.37 6.19
C ILE A 137 -16.50 17.54 4.89
N ARG A 138 -17.22 18.66 4.76
CA ARG A 138 -17.98 18.97 3.54
C ARG A 138 -17.03 19.28 2.39
N GLY A 139 -17.24 18.57 1.28
CA GLY A 139 -16.63 18.77 -0.01
C GLY A 139 -17.56 19.48 -0.99
N PHE A 140 -17.23 19.41 -2.28
CA PHE A 140 -18.02 20.01 -3.34
C PHE A 140 -19.46 19.49 -3.37
N GLY A 141 -20.43 20.40 -3.55
CA GLY A 141 -21.85 20.04 -3.67
C GLY A 141 -22.44 19.38 -2.41
N GLY A 142 -21.85 19.65 -1.23
CA GLY A 142 -22.34 19.11 0.05
C GLY A 142 -21.98 17.64 0.33
N LYS A 143 -21.27 16.97 -0.59
CA LYS A 143 -20.81 15.59 -0.41
C LYS A 143 -19.60 15.54 0.54
N PRO A 144 -19.31 14.40 1.18
CA PRO A 144 -18.06 14.23 1.94
C PRO A 144 -16.82 14.52 1.08
N ALA A 145 -15.89 15.34 1.59
CA ALA A 145 -14.63 15.62 0.93
C ALA A 145 -13.76 14.35 0.87
N ARG A 146 -13.07 14.15 -0.26
CA ARG A 146 -12.19 12.99 -0.47
C ARG A 146 -10.86 13.41 -1.09
N ALA A 147 -9.76 13.11 -0.42
CA ALA A 147 -8.43 13.33 -0.98
C ALA A 147 -7.86 12.07 -1.62
N TRP A 148 -6.98 12.26 -2.60
CA TRP A 148 -6.35 11.18 -3.35
C TRP A 148 -4.91 11.00 -2.89
N ALA A 149 -4.53 9.78 -2.54
CA ALA A 149 -3.16 9.39 -2.26
C ALA A 149 -2.65 8.46 -3.37
N TYR A 150 -1.51 8.80 -3.95
CA TYR A 150 -0.88 8.02 -5.02
C TYR A 150 0.41 7.39 -4.50
N ALA A 151 0.52 6.07 -4.62
CA ALA A 151 1.79 5.37 -4.53
C ALA A 151 2.37 5.19 -5.93
N TYR A 152 3.65 5.51 -6.08
CA TYR A 152 4.38 5.43 -7.33
C TYR A 152 5.72 4.74 -7.15
N ARG A 153 6.26 4.20 -8.23
CA ARG A 153 7.46 3.37 -8.21
C ARG A 153 8.73 4.19 -8.40
N THR A 154 9.53 4.33 -7.36
CA THR A 154 10.88 4.93 -7.41
C THR A 154 11.97 3.86 -7.58
N PRO A 155 13.22 4.23 -7.91
CA PRO A 155 14.36 3.30 -7.83
C PRO A 155 14.56 2.66 -6.44
N ARG A 156 14.07 3.31 -5.38
CA ARG A 156 14.15 2.83 -3.98
C ARG A 156 12.91 2.06 -3.52
N GLY A 157 11.96 1.79 -4.41
CA GLY A 157 10.69 1.11 -4.10
C GLY A 157 9.47 2.03 -4.19
N TRP A 158 8.35 1.56 -3.69
CA TRP A 158 7.09 2.31 -3.73
C TRP A 158 7.07 3.44 -2.69
N LYS A 159 6.62 4.63 -3.10
CA LYS A 159 6.54 5.83 -2.28
C LYS A 159 5.22 6.57 -2.52
N VAL A 160 4.75 7.31 -1.52
CA VAL A 160 3.55 8.13 -1.62
C VAL A 160 3.90 9.57 -1.99
N GLY A 161 3.17 10.14 -2.95
CA GLY A 161 3.30 11.56 -3.32
C GLY A 161 2.60 12.46 -2.29
N LEU A 162 3.34 13.03 -1.36
CA LEU A 162 2.81 13.86 -0.28
C LEU A 162 2.24 15.18 -0.80
N THR A 163 2.95 15.85 -1.69
CA THR A 163 2.49 17.09 -2.31
C THR A 163 1.17 16.90 -3.04
N ASN A 164 1.05 15.79 -3.77
CA ASN A 164 -0.19 15.47 -4.48
C ASN A 164 -1.36 15.33 -3.51
N PHE A 165 -1.12 14.63 -2.40
CA PHE A 165 -2.12 14.43 -1.36
C PHE A 165 -2.56 15.76 -0.74
N ILE A 166 -1.62 16.62 -0.34
CA ILE A 166 -1.92 17.94 0.23
C ILE A 166 -2.67 18.81 -0.78
N TYR A 167 -2.21 18.82 -2.04
CA TYR A 167 -2.91 19.51 -3.11
C TYR A 167 -4.34 18.99 -3.26
N SER A 168 -4.56 17.68 -3.24
CA SER A 168 -5.87 17.07 -3.32
C SER A 168 -6.79 17.47 -2.16
N VAL A 169 -6.27 17.51 -0.92
CA VAL A 169 -7.01 18.00 0.26
C VAL A 169 -7.46 19.45 0.05
N THR A 170 -6.52 20.33 -0.31
CA THR A 170 -6.80 21.77 -0.48
C THR A 170 -7.73 22.03 -1.66
N TYR A 171 -7.62 21.24 -2.73
CA TYR A 171 -8.48 21.31 -3.90
C TYR A 171 -9.94 20.99 -3.54
N GLU A 172 -10.16 19.93 -2.75
CA GLU A 172 -11.51 19.59 -2.29
C GLU A 172 -12.11 20.67 -1.38
N ARG A 173 -11.31 21.23 -0.45
CA ARG A 173 -11.75 22.34 0.39
C ARG A 173 -12.09 23.57 -0.44
N ARG A 174 -11.23 23.95 -1.38
CA ARG A 174 -11.49 25.05 -2.32
C ARG A 174 -12.80 24.84 -3.08
N ARG A 175 -13.06 23.64 -3.59
CA ARG A 175 -14.33 23.36 -4.29
C ARG A 175 -15.53 23.43 -3.35
N ALA A 176 -15.36 23.12 -2.07
CA ALA A 176 -16.40 23.29 -1.05
C ALA A 176 -16.67 24.77 -0.69
N GLY A 177 -15.90 25.73 -1.23
CA GLY A 177 -16.05 27.15 -0.96
C GLY A 177 -15.06 27.72 0.06
N ASP A 178 -14.15 26.89 0.60
CA ASP A 178 -13.12 27.37 1.50
C ASP A 178 -12.10 28.26 0.78
N ARG A 179 -11.48 29.14 1.57
CA ARG A 179 -10.43 30.05 1.11
C ARG A 179 -9.05 29.42 1.08
N VAL A 180 -8.82 28.28 1.76
CA VAL A 180 -7.51 27.62 1.81
C VAL A 180 -6.99 27.36 0.38
N ARG A 181 -5.84 27.94 0.03
CA ARG A 181 -5.14 27.69 -1.23
C ARG A 181 -3.83 26.96 -0.98
N TYR A 182 -3.50 26.04 -1.89
CA TYR A 182 -2.21 25.33 -1.84
C TYR A 182 -1.02 26.29 -1.84
N ALA A 183 -1.06 27.35 -2.65
CA ALA A 183 0.01 28.35 -2.71
C ALA A 183 0.20 29.07 -1.36
N GLU A 184 -0.90 29.49 -0.71
CA GLU A 184 -0.84 30.14 0.61
C GLU A 184 -0.27 29.21 1.69
N LEU A 185 -0.54 27.91 1.60
CA LEU A 185 0.08 26.93 2.49
C LEU A 185 1.57 26.77 2.19
N CYS A 186 1.95 26.77 0.91
CA CYS A 186 3.36 26.70 0.54
C CYS A 186 4.13 27.89 1.11
N ASP A 187 3.60 29.11 0.96
CA ASP A 187 4.20 30.32 1.52
C ASP A 187 4.31 30.25 3.06
N ARG A 188 3.24 29.77 3.72
CA ARG A 188 3.21 29.64 5.19
C ARG A 188 4.24 28.65 5.74
N PHE A 189 4.49 27.57 5.02
CA PHE A 189 5.39 26.47 5.43
C PHE A 189 6.74 26.52 4.73
N GLY A 190 7.05 27.58 3.96
CA GLY A 190 8.32 27.70 3.24
C GLY A 190 8.54 26.66 2.14
N MET A 191 7.47 26.06 1.64
CA MET A 191 7.52 25.04 0.58
C MET A 191 7.52 25.69 -0.81
N PRO A 192 8.15 25.08 -1.84
CA PRO A 192 7.93 25.48 -3.21
C PRO A 192 6.48 25.21 -3.65
N PRO A 193 5.84 26.11 -4.41
CA PRO A 193 4.43 26.00 -4.81
C PRO A 193 4.19 24.98 -5.94
N GLU A 194 5.21 24.20 -6.30
CA GLU A 194 5.13 23.16 -7.29
C GLU A 194 4.29 21.99 -6.79
N THR A 195 3.54 21.38 -7.70
CA THR A 195 2.84 20.12 -7.42
C THR A 195 3.46 19.00 -8.20
N PHE A 196 3.54 17.81 -7.59
CA PHE A 196 4.11 16.62 -8.20
C PHE A 196 2.99 15.63 -8.50
N LEU A 197 2.96 15.12 -9.73
CA LEU A 197 2.09 14.02 -10.12
C LEU A 197 2.98 12.89 -10.63
N PRO A 198 2.91 11.70 -10.04
CA PRO A 198 3.60 10.55 -10.58
C PRO A 198 2.81 10.02 -11.79
N GLN A 199 2.97 10.63 -12.97
CA GLN A 199 2.21 10.20 -14.17
C GLN A 199 2.75 8.89 -14.75
N GLU A 200 4.07 8.73 -14.77
CA GLU A 200 4.79 7.62 -15.41
C GLU A 200 5.66 6.83 -14.41
N GLY A 201 5.30 6.86 -13.12
CA GLY A 201 6.14 6.32 -12.05
C GLY A 201 7.34 7.20 -11.67
N ALA A 202 7.62 8.24 -12.44
CA ALA A 202 8.62 9.24 -12.07
C ALA A 202 7.95 10.41 -11.32
N TRP A 203 8.63 10.87 -10.27
CA TRP A 203 8.33 12.15 -9.67
C TRP A 203 8.72 13.25 -10.67
N ARG A 204 7.75 14.06 -11.09
CA ARG A 204 7.98 15.20 -11.98
C ARG A 204 7.15 16.40 -11.53
N PRO A 205 7.74 17.61 -11.49
CA PRO A 205 6.97 18.81 -11.26
C PRO A 205 5.95 18.96 -12.38
N ILE A 206 4.70 19.16 -12.00
CA ILE A 206 3.72 19.70 -12.92
C ILE A 206 4.08 21.18 -13.02
N ARG A 207 4.73 21.55 -14.11
CA ARG A 207 4.76 22.97 -14.48
C ARG A 207 3.32 23.37 -14.71
N ARG A 208 2.79 24.27 -13.86
CA ARG A 208 1.60 25.03 -14.23
C ARG A 208 1.92 25.65 -15.58
N ARG A 209 1.19 25.25 -16.63
CA ARG A 209 1.00 26.17 -17.74
C ARG A 209 0.32 27.38 -17.13
N ASP A 210 1.01 28.50 -17.16
CA ASP A 210 0.46 29.81 -16.83
C ASP A 210 -0.92 29.93 -17.47
N ARG A 211 -1.95 29.90 -16.63
CA ARG A 211 -3.28 30.35 -17.02
C ARG A 211 -3.67 31.41 -16.01
N HIS A 212 -3.43 32.64 -16.47
CA HIS A 212 -4.13 33.85 -16.09
C HIS A 212 -5.63 33.62 -15.94
#